data_AF-A0A1R1PQX1-F1
#
_entry.id   AF-A0A1R1PQX1-F1
#
_cell.length_a   1.000
_cell.length_b   1.000
_cell.length_c   1.000
_cell.angle_alpha   90.00
_cell.angle_beta   90.00
_cell.angle_gamma   90.00
#
_symmetry.space_group_name_H-M   'P 1'
#
loop_
_entity.id
_entity.type
_entity.pdbx_description
1 polymer ?
#
loop_
_entity_poly.entity_id
_entity_poly.type
_entity_poly.pdbx_seq_one_letter_code
_entity_poly.pdbx_strand_id
1 'polypeptide(L)'
;MKQTIGVKDARDFLATLAEKVNKAESRDAYILAKLEEAHFNLLLNEIDLAKETIENADKVITGLEKMEPVVYGSYYRVSADYYKVKAEFGQYYKNALLLLACINLSELSEEEKLGRTIDLSLAALLSDTIYNFGDLLSHPIIETLKNSESGWLYELIFAFNGGDIGKLEGLVPKFKSQPLLLENIEFLRHKIRLMALIESVFRRQGSSDTSDRNIPFETLAQETQLPVSEIEHLVMSALSLGLIRGKIDEVDRTVFFQWVQPRYLGKAQIEGMSSRLKQWAQRTGDMKSTLENFITLEGLVKQ
;
A
#
# COMPACT_ATOMS: atom_id res chain seq x y z
N MET A 1 -1.00 10.58 -37.04
CA MET A 1 0.34 11.23 -37.11
C MET A 1 0.41 12.26 -36.00
N LYS A 2 1.00 11.91 -34.85
CA LYS A 2 1.20 12.82 -33.71
C LYS A 2 2.28 13.83 -34.13
N GLN A 3 1.88 15.05 -34.48
CA GLN A 3 2.82 16.12 -34.83
C GLN A 3 3.64 16.48 -33.60
N THR A 4 4.95 16.28 -33.71
CA THR A 4 5.97 16.86 -32.83
C THR A 4 6.00 18.36 -33.05
N ILE A 5 5.01 19.05 -32.50
CA ILE A 5 5.10 20.47 -32.17
C ILE A 5 6.08 20.54 -30.99
N GLY A 6 7.05 21.45 -31.03
CA GLY A 6 8.04 21.56 -29.95
C GLY A 6 7.35 21.63 -28.59
N VAL A 7 7.92 20.98 -27.58
CA VAL A 7 7.33 20.90 -26.23
C VAL A 7 6.98 22.30 -25.68
N LYS A 8 7.73 23.33 -26.10
CA LYS A 8 7.45 24.75 -25.84
C LYS A 8 6.27 25.32 -26.61
N ASP A 9 6.19 25.08 -27.92
CA ASP A 9 5.09 25.54 -28.77
C ASP A 9 3.75 24.91 -28.34
N ALA A 10 3.77 23.67 -27.84
CA ALA A 10 2.61 22.98 -27.28
C ALA A 10 2.12 23.62 -25.97
N ARG A 11 3.06 24.07 -25.11
CA ARG A 11 2.74 24.83 -23.89
C ARG A 11 2.09 26.17 -24.22
N ASP A 12 2.65 26.92 -25.17
CA ASP A 12 2.13 28.23 -25.56
C ASP A 12 0.74 28.12 -26.21
N PHE A 13 0.52 27.06 -27.00
CA PHE A 13 -0.79 26.74 -27.55
C PHE A 13 -1.80 26.43 -26.45
N LEU A 14 -1.43 25.63 -25.45
CA LEU A 14 -2.30 25.28 -24.32
C LEU A 14 -2.58 26.46 -23.40
N ALA A 15 -1.61 27.36 -23.18
CA ALA A 15 -1.84 28.61 -22.45
C ALA A 15 -2.88 29.48 -23.17
N THR A 16 -2.76 29.60 -24.50
CA THR A 16 -3.74 30.32 -25.33
C THR A 16 -5.12 29.65 -25.31
N LEU A 17 -5.16 28.31 -25.19
CA LEU A 17 -6.39 27.53 -25.12
C LEU A 17 -7.06 27.65 -23.75
N ALA A 18 -6.28 27.66 -22.67
CA ALA A 18 -6.75 27.87 -21.31
C ALA A 18 -7.43 29.24 -21.14
N GLU A 19 -6.89 30.29 -21.75
CA GLU A 19 -7.51 31.63 -21.75
C GLU A 19 -8.86 31.65 -22.49
N LYS A 20 -8.98 30.92 -23.60
CA LYS A 20 -10.22 30.84 -24.41
C LYS A 20 -11.31 29.99 -23.76
N VAL A 21 -10.93 29.05 -22.91
CA VAL A 21 -11.82 28.05 -22.29
C VAL A 21 -12.22 28.43 -20.85
N ASN A 22 -11.80 29.60 -20.36
CA ASN A 22 -12.21 30.14 -19.05
C ASN A 22 -13.68 30.64 -19.03
N LYS A 23 -14.64 29.73 -19.23
CA LYS A 23 -16.09 29.97 -19.13
C LYS A 23 -16.68 29.10 -18.03
N ALA A 24 -17.73 29.59 -17.37
CA ALA A 24 -18.39 28.93 -16.24
C ALA A 24 -18.94 27.52 -16.56
N GLU A 25 -19.31 27.27 -17.83
CA GLU A 25 -19.80 25.98 -18.34
C GLU A 25 -18.69 25.05 -18.85
N SER A 26 -17.45 25.52 -18.96
CA SER A 26 -16.31 24.78 -19.51
C SER A 26 -15.14 24.67 -18.53
N ARG A 27 -15.44 24.72 -17.22
CA ARG A 27 -14.44 24.58 -16.15
C ARG A 27 -13.68 23.26 -16.24
N ASP A 28 -14.35 22.19 -16.65
CA ASP A 28 -13.72 20.87 -16.86
C ASP A 28 -12.65 20.92 -17.97
N ALA A 29 -12.96 21.59 -19.07
CA ALA A 29 -12.02 21.77 -20.19
C ALA A 29 -10.88 22.73 -19.84
N TYR A 30 -11.12 23.73 -18.98
CA TYR A 30 -10.07 24.58 -18.42
C TYR A 30 -9.10 23.79 -17.53
N ILE A 31 -9.62 22.92 -16.67
CA ILE A 31 -8.79 22.06 -15.80
C ILE A 31 -7.98 21.09 -16.65
N LEU A 32 -8.60 20.44 -17.64
CA LEU A 32 -7.88 19.56 -18.57
C LEU A 32 -6.75 20.31 -19.30
N ALA A 33 -7.00 21.53 -19.79
CA ALA A 33 -5.96 22.34 -20.41
C ALA A 33 -4.82 22.69 -19.44
N LYS A 34 -5.14 23.01 -18.18
CA LYS A 34 -4.13 23.27 -17.13
C LYS A 34 -3.34 22.02 -16.72
N LEU A 35 -3.97 20.84 -16.72
CA LEU A 35 -3.30 19.58 -16.43
C LEU A 35 -2.37 19.17 -17.57
N GLU A 36 -2.79 19.33 -18.82
CA GLU A 36 -1.90 19.12 -19.97
C GLU A 36 -0.75 20.14 -19.98
N GLU A 37 -0.99 21.41 -19.62
CA GLU A 37 0.08 22.41 -19.42
C GLU A 37 1.09 21.92 -18.37
N ALA A 38 0.62 21.40 -17.23
CA ALA A 38 1.47 20.83 -16.20
C ALA A 38 2.27 19.61 -16.71
N HIS A 39 1.67 18.74 -17.53
CA HIS A 39 2.38 17.62 -18.15
C HIS A 39 3.51 18.07 -19.09
N PHE A 40 3.29 19.12 -19.89
CA PHE A 40 4.36 19.69 -20.72
C PHE A 40 5.43 20.41 -19.89
N ASN A 41 5.07 21.06 -18.79
CA ASN A 41 6.04 21.64 -17.85
C ASN A 41 6.92 20.55 -17.20
N LEU A 42 6.35 19.39 -16.89
CA LEU A 42 7.10 18.22 -16.43
C LEU A 42 8.11 17.73 -17.48
N LEU A 43 7.71 17.68 -18.76
CA LEU A 43 8.60 17.31 -19.87
C LEU A 43 9.74 18.33 -20.09
N LEU A 44 9.50 19.60 -19.75
CA LEU A 44 10.52 20.66 -19.77
C LEU A 44 11.40 20.68 -18.50
N ASN A 45 11.19 19.74 -17.56
CA ASN A 45 11.88 19.64 -16.28
C ASN A 45 11.65 20.85 -15.34
N GLU A 46 10.54 21.59 -15.53
CA GLU A 46 10.12 22.72 -14.70
C GLU A 46 9.21 22.25 -13.56
N ILE A 47 9.81 21.58 -12.56
CA ILE A 47 9.09 20.88 -11.49
C ILE A 47 8.28 21.85 -10.60
N ASP A 48 8.81 23.03 -10.31
CA ASP A 48 8.15 24.01 -9.42
C ASP A 48 6.87 24.59 -10.05
N LEU A 49 6.93 24.92 -11.35
CA LEU A 49 5.78 25.42 -12.12
C LEU A 49 4.71 24.34 -12.29
N ALA A 50 5.12 23.09 -12.50
CA ALA A 50 4.19 21.96 -12.53
C ALA A 50 3.46 21.79 -11.19
N LYS A 51 4.16 21.92 -10.05
CA LYS A 51 3.57 21.83 -8.72
C LYS A 51 2.52 22.91 -8.47
N GLU A 52 2.83 24.17 -8.76
CA GLU A 52 1.88 25.28 -8.60
C GLU A 52 0.62 25.06 -9.46
N THR A 53 0.81 24.55 -10.67
CA THR A 53 -0.30 24.26 -11.59
C THR A 53 -1.18 23.11 -11.08
N ILE A 54 -0.58 22.07 -10.50
CA ILE A 54 -1.29 20.94 -9.86
C ILE A 54 -2.06 21.39 -8.61
N GLU A 55 -1.45 22.20 -7.73
CA GLU A 55 -2.13 22.73 -6.54
C GLU A 55 -3.30 23.65 -6.89
N ASN A 56 -3.15 24.45 -7.95
CA ASN A 56 -4.23 25.28 -8.47
C ASN A 56 -5.36 24.43 -9.05
N ALA A 57 -5.04 23.33 -9.75
CA ALA A 57 -6.03 22.37 -10.20
C ALA A 57 -6.75 21.69 -9.02
N ASP A 58 -6.04 21.29 -7.97
CA ASP A 58 -6.60 20.63 -6.78
C ASP A 58 -7.60 21.51 -6.02
N LYS A 59 -7.30 22.81 -5.85
CA LYS A 59 -8.23 23.79 -5.26
C LYS A 59 -9.52 23.93 -6.06
N VAL A 60 -9.40 23.94 -7.39
CA VAL A 60 -10.55 24.07 -8.29
C VAL A 60 -11.39 22.78 -8.31
N ILE A 61 -10.74 21.62 -8.25
CA ILE A 61 -11.41 20.31 -8.14
C ILE A 61 -12.16 20.19 -6.81
N THR A 62 -11.53 20.55 -5.69
CA THR A 62 -12.15 20.50 -4.35
C THR A 62 -13.33 21.47 -4.22
N GLY A 63 -13.31 22.59 -4.97
CA GLY A 63 -14.40 23.56 -4.99
C GLY A 63 -15.63 23.14 -5.81
N LEU A 64 -15.59 22.00 -6.51
CA LEU A 64 -16.63 21.56 -7.44
C LEU A 64 -17.09 20.13 -7.09
N GLU A 65 -18.29 20.00 -6.55
CA GLU A 65 -18.82 18.73 -6.00
C GLU A 65 -19.13 17.63 -7.05
N LYS A 66 -19.19 17.96 -8.35
CA LYS A 66 -19.43 17.00 -9.43
C LYS A 66 -18.58 17.31 -10.65
N MET A 67 -17.61 16.45 -10.93
CA MET A 67 -16.81 16.46 -12.16
C MET A 67 -16.89 15.12 -12.86
N GLU A 68 -16.64 15.12 -14.16
CA GLU A 68 -16.52 13.91 -14.94
C GLU A 68 -15.30 13.06 -14.50
N PRO A 69 -15.42 11.72 -14.43
CA PRO A 69 -14.31 10.82 -14.09
C PRO A 69 -13.05 10.99 -14.95
N VAL A 70 -13.21 11.50 -16.17
CA VAL A 70 -12.11 11.77 -17.11
C VAL A 70 -11.17 12.86 -16.58
N VAL A 71 -11.71 13.89 -15.91
CA VAL A 71 -10.91 14.98 -15.33
C VAL A 71 -10.08 14.46 -14.16
N TYR A 72 -10.68 13.65 -13.29
CA TYR A 72 -9.98 12.97 -12.21
C TYR A 72 -8.89 12.02 -12.74
N GLY A 73 -9.18 11.26 -13.80
CA GLY A 73 -8.20 10.42 -14.46
C GLY A 73 -6.99 11.22 -14.98
N SER A 74 -7.21 12.35 -15.64
CA SER A 74 -6.10 13.21 -16.09
C SER A 74 -5.32 13.81 -14.91
N TYR A 75 -6.02 14.26 -13.86
CA TYR A 75 -5.40 14.82 -12.65
C TYR A 75 -4.47 13.81 -11.96
N TYR A 76 -4.96 12.60 -11.71
CA TYR A 76 -4.16 11.56 -11.08
C TYR A 76 -3.00 11.09 -11.98
N ARG A 77 -3.17 11.12 -13.31
CA ARG A 77 -2.10 10.82 -14.26
C ARG A 77 -0.95 11.82 -14.15
N VAL A 78 -1.25 13.12 -14.26
CA VAL A 78 -0.24 14.18 -14.19
C VAL A 78 0.40 14.25 -12.80
N SER A 79 -0.40 14.06 -11.75
CA SER A 79 0.10 13.98 -10.38
C SER A 79 1.03 12.78 -10.18
N ALA A 80 0.69 11.61 -10.70
CA ALA A 80 1.56 10.44 -10.68
C ALA A 80 2.87 10.72 -11.43
N ASP A 81 2.82 11.28 -12.64
CA ASP A 81 4.04 11.62 -13.39
C ASP A 81 4.93 12.62 -12.61
N TYR A 82 4.34 13.62 -11.96
CA TYR A 82 5.06 14.56 -11.08
C TYR A 82 5.78 13.84 -9.93
N TYR A 83 5.08 12.97 -9.18
CA TYR A 83 5.69 12.24 -8.06
C TYR A 83 6.72 11.20 -8.52
N LYS A 84 6.58 10.68 -9.74
CA LYS A 84 7.57 9.79 -10.36
C LYS A 84 8.88 10.55 -10.62
N VAL A 85 8.82 11.75 -11.19
CA VAL A 85 10.00 12.59 -11.45
C VAL A 85 10.67 13.05 -10.14
N LYS A 86 9.87 13.38 -9.13
CA LYS A 86 10.38 13.75 -7.80
C LYS A 86 10.95 12.57 -6.98
N ALA A 87 10.81 11.35 -7.47
CA ALA A 87 11.16 10.11 -6.77
C ALA A 87 10.42 9.91 -5.42
N GLU A 88 9.19 10.44 -5.30
CA GLU A 88 8.37 10.31 -4.09
C GLU A 88 7.38 9.14 -4.24
N PHE A 89 7.88 7.93 -3.99
CA PHE A 89 7.18 6.68 -4.28
C PHE A 89 5.87 6.48 -3.52
N GLY A 90 5.77 6.97 -2.28
CA GLY A 90 4.57 6.84 -1.46
C GLY A 90 3.36 7.58 -2.03
N GLN A 91 3.57 8.83 -2.46
CA GLN A 91 2.52 9.65 -3.07
C GLN A 91 2.20 9.20 -4.49
N TYR A 92 3.23 8.80 -5.25
CA TYR A 92 3.06 8.17 -6.56
C TYR A 92 2.10 6.98 -6.50
N TYR A 93 2.35 6.03 -5.58
CA TYR A 93 1.55 4.82 -5.47
C TYR A 93 0.07 5.10 -5.17
N LYS A 94 -0.22 6.03 -4.26
CA LYS A 94 -1.61 6.42 -3.93
C LYS A 94 -2.32 7.01 -5.15
N ASN A 95 -1.67 7.96 -5.83
CA ASN A 95 -2.26 8.61 -7.01
C ASN A 95 -2.37 7.66 -8.19
N ALA A 96 -1.41 6.74 -8.36
CA ALA A 96 -1.47 5.72 -9.39
C ALA A 96 -2.59 4.69 -9.14
N LEU A 97 -2.88 4.32 -7.89
CA LEU A 97 -4.05 3.49 -7.58
C LEU A 97 -5.37 4.23 -7.85
N LEU A 98 -5.47 5.51 -7.47
CA LEU A 98 -6.65 6.33 -7.76
C LEU A 98 -6.86 6.50 -9.27
N LEU A 99 -5.78 6.67 -10.02
CA LEU A 99 -5.79 6.68 -11.48
C LEU A 99 -6.39 5.38 -12.04
N LEU A 100 -5.94 4.22 -11.54
CA LEU A 100 -6.44 2.92 -11.97
C LEU A 100 -7.92 2.70 -11.61
N ALA A 101 -8.41 3.33 -10.53
CA ALA A 101 -9.82 3.31 -10.17
C ALA A 101 -10.68 4.21 -11.09
N CYS A 102 -10.11 5.27 -11.66
CA CYS A 102 -10.81 6.17 -12.57
C CYS A 102 -10.83 5.71 -14.03
N ILE A 103 -9.91 4.81 -14.42
CA ILE A 103 -9.76 4.35 -15.81
C ILE A 103 -10.34 2.95 -15.98
N ASN A 104 -11.08 2.72 -17.08
CA ASN A 104 -11.45 1.37 -17.48
C ASN A 104 -10.22 0.63 -17.99
N LEU A 105 -9.83 -0.45 -17.31
CA LEU A 105 -8.72 -1.33 -17.71
C LEU A 105 -8.89 -1.91 -19.13
N SER A 106 -10.10 -1.89 -19.70
CA SER A 106 -10.39 -2.34 -21.05
C SER A 106 -9.88 -1.39 -22.15
N GLU A 107 -9.59 -0.13 -21.84
CA GLU A 107 -9.18 0.88 -22.82
C GLU A 107 -7.66 0.98 -23.00
N LEU A 108 -6.88 0.39 -22.08
CA LEU A 108 -5.42 0.37 -22.15
C LEU A 108 -4.88 -0.82 -22.95
N SER A 109 -3.77 -0.59 -23.66
CA SER A 109 -2.99 -1.67 -24.26
C SER A 109 -2.33 -2.53 -23.19
N GLU A 110 -2.10 -3.82 -23.50
CA GLU A 110 -1.41 -4.73 -22.56
C GLU A 110 0.02 -4.27 -22.24
N GLU A 111 0.70 -3.62 -23.18
CA GLU A 111 2.04 -3.05 -22.97
C GLU A 111 2.02 -1.88 -21.96
N GLU A 112 1.03 -0.98 -22.07
CA GLU A 112 0.87 0.13 -21.12
C GLU A 112 0.46 -0.37 -19.73
N LYS A 113 -0.38 -1.41 -19.65
CA LYS A 113 -0.71 -2.06 -18.36
C LYS A 113 0.54 -2.63 -17.72
N LEU A 114 1.38 -3.32 -18.48
CA LEU A 114 2.60 -3.92 -17.99
C LEU A 114 3.58 -2.85 -17.48
N GLY A 115 3.84 -1.81 -18.27
CA GLY A 115 4.70 -0.71 -17.85
C GLY A 115 4.24 -0.03 -16.56
N ARG A 116 2.94 0.30 -16.47
CA ARG A 116 2.34 0.88 -15.27
C ARG A 116 2.39 -0.06 -14.07
N THR A 117 2.21 -1.36 -14.28
CA THR A 117 2.25 -2.36 -13.20
C THR A 117 3.65 -2.52 -12.65
N ILE A 118 4.67 -2.50 -13.51
CA ILE A 118 6.07 -2.52 -13.09
C ILE A 118 6.38 -1.25 -12.28
N ASP A 119 6.05 -0.06 -12.80
CA ASP A 119 6.27 1.20 -12.09
C ASP A 119 5.56 1.23 -10.72
N LEU A 120 4.32 0.75 -10.67
CA LEU A 120 3.51 0.70 -9.43
C LEU A 120 4.10 -0.29 -8.42
N SER A 121 4.57 -1.44 -8.91
CA SER A 121 5.22 -2.46 -8.10
C SER A 121 6.54 -1.96 -7.51
N LEU A 122 7.35 -1.26 -8.33
CA LEU A 122 8.60 -0.64 -7.89
C LEU A 122 8.35 0.45 -6.84
N ALA A 123 7.38 1.32 -7.07
CA ALA A 123 7.01 2.35 -6.11
C ALA A 123 6.48 1.75 -4.80
N ALA A 124 5.70 0.66 -4.86
CA ALA A 124 5.25 -0.05 -3.67
C ALA A 124 6.42 -0.63 -2.87
N LEU A 125 7.44 -1.17 -3.54
CA LEU A 125 8.63 -1.73 -2.90
C LEU A 125 9.51 -0.65 -2.28
N LEU A 126 9.80 0.43 -3.01
CA LEU A 126 10.69 1.51 -2.61
C LEU A 126 10.06 2.54 -1.65
N SER A 127 8.73 2.53 -1.49
CA SER A 127 8.06 3.41 -0.54
C SER A 127 8.38 3.06 0.92
N ASP A 128 8.62 4.06 1.74
CA ASP A 128 8.83 4.01 3.19
C ASP A 128 7.53 3.98 4.00
N THR A 129 6.41 4.37 3.40
CA THR A 129 5.11 4.51 4.06
C THR A 129 4.16 3.35 3.77
N ILE A 130 4.42 2.59 2.71
CA ILE A 130 3.50 1.55 2.22
C ILE A 130 3.97 0.18 2.67
N TYR A 131 3.21 -0.39 3.62
CA TYR A 131 3.38 -1.75 4.12
C TYR A 131 2.16 -2.65 3.83
N ASN A 132 1.08 -2.10 3.24
CA ASN A 132 -0.07 -2.89 2.77
C ASN A 132 0.05 -3.14 1.27
N PHE A 133 0.47 -4.35 0.88
CA PHE A 133 0.53 -4.77 -0.53
C PHE A 133 -0.76 -5.43 -1.01
N GLY A 134 -1.73 -5.60 -0.11
CA GLY A 134 -3.00 -6.22 -0.40
C GLY A 134 -3.82 -5.53 -1.47
N ASP A 135 -3.81 -4.20 -1.44
CA ASP A 135 -4.56 -3.38 -2.38
C ASP A 135 -4.06 -3.62 -3.81
N LEU A 136 -2.73 -3.71 -3.99
CA LEU A 136 -2.10 -4.12 -5.25
C LEU A 136 -2.44 -5.57 -5.60
N LEU A 137 -2.29 -6.49 -4.64
CA LEU A 137 -2.51 -7.94 -4.82
C LEU A 137 -3.94 -8.30 -5.23
N SER A 138 -4.92 -7.51 -4.81
CA SER A 138 -6.32 -7.70 -5.16
C SER A 138 -6.67 -7.17 -6.56
N HIS A 139 -5.82 -6.31 -7.13
CA HIS A 139 -6.14 -5.61 -8.35
C HIS A 139 -5.80 -6.48 -9.58
N PRO A 140 -6.72 -6.60 -10.58
CA PRO A 140 -6.54 -7.46 -11.74
C PRO A 140 -5.33 -7.08 -12.62
N ILE A 141 -4.78 -5.87 -12.45
CA ILE A 141 -3.57 -5.44 -13.17
C ILE A 141 -2.35 -6.30 -12.83
N ILE A 142 -2.29 -6.92 -11.64
CA ILE A 142 -1.21 -7.84 -11.31
C ILE A 142 -1.25 -9.11 -12.16
N GLU A 143 -2.41 -9.57 -12.61
CA GLU A 143 -2.48 -10.79 -13.42
C GLU A 143 -1.72 -10.64 -14.74
N THR A 144 -1.62 -9.41 -15.28
CA THR A 144 -0.80 -9.09 -16.46
C THR A 144 0.70 -9.29 -16.19
N LEU A 145 1.15 -9.00 -14.96
CA LEU A 145 2.53 -9.20 -14.51
C LEU A 145 2.87 -10.70 -14.41
N LYS A 146 1.92 -11.52 -13.96
CA LYS A 146 2.09 -12.98 -13.82
C LYS A 146 2.32 -13.67 -15.17
N ASN A 147 1.69 -13.18 -16.23
CA ASN A 147 1.78 -13.76 -17.57
C ASN A 147 2.99 -13.26 -18.38
N SER A 148 3.79 -12.37 -17.80
CA SER A 148 4.85 -11.65 -18.51
C SER A 148 6.25 -12.01 -17.98
N GLU A 149 7.30 -11.57 -18.70
CA GLU A 149 8.72 -11.84 -18.35
C GLU A 149 9.11 -11.33 -16.94
N SER A 150 8.35 -10.39 -16.39
CA SER A 150 8.52 -9.81 -15.05
C SER A 150 7.77 -10.56 -13.94
N GLY A 151 7.37 -11.81 -14.15
CA GLY A 151 6.69 -12.63 -13.13
C GLY A 151 7.47 -12.75 -11.79
N TRP A 152 8.78 -12.55 -11.81
CA TRP A 152 9.60 -12.49 -10.60
C TRP A 152 9.22 -11.33 -9.66
N LEU A 153 8.69 -10.22 -10.19
CA LEU A 153 8.25 -9.07 -9.42
C LEU A 153 6.95 -9.38 -8.66
N TYR A 154 6.09 -10.21 -9.25
CA TYR A 154 4.90 -10.73 -8.56
C TYR A 154 5.29 -11.64 -7.39
N GLU A 155 6.21 -12.59 -7.63
CA GLU A 155 6.75 -13.46 -6.57
C GLU A 155 7.40 -12.63 -5.46
N LEU A 156 8.08 -11.55 -5.82
CA LEU A 156 8.68 -10.62 -4.89
C LEU A 156 7.64 -9.94 -4.00
N ILE A 157 6.60 -9.33 -4.58
CA ILE A 157 5.52 -8.70 -3.80
C ILE A 157 4.84 -9.71 -2.89
N PHE A 158 4.65 -10.94 -3.37
CA PHE A 158 4.08 -12.01 -2.56
C PHE A 158 5.00 -12.42 -1.40
N ALA A 159 6.32 -12.50 -1.64
CA ALA A 159 7.31 -12.75 -0.60
C ALA A 159 7.35 -11.63 0.45
N PHE A 160 7.25 -10.37 0.02
CA PHE A 160 7.11 -9.23 0.94
C PHE A 160 5.84 -9.35 1.79
N ASN A 161 4.70 -9.65 1.16
CA ASN A 161 3.45 -9.78 1.91
C ASN A 161 3.49 -10.89 2.97
N GLY A 162 4.16 -12.01 2.66
CA GLY A 162 4.34 -13.13 3.58
C GLY A 162 5.53 -13.00 4.54
N GLY A 163 6.38 -11.98 4.38
CA GLY A 163 7.59 -11.79 5.19
C GLY A 163 8.65 -12.88 5.01
N ASP A 164 8.74 -13.52 3.84
CA ASP A 164 9.66 -14.64 3.59
C ASP A 164 11.03 -14.14 3.10
N ILE A 165 11.96 -13.99 4.04
CA ILE A 165 13.33 -13.47 3.80
C ILE A 165 14.13 -14.42 2.91
N GLY A 166 13.90 -15.74 3.02
CA GLY A 166 14.62 -16.73 2.20
C GLY A 166 14.30 -16.62 0.72
N LYS A 167 13.02 -16.35 0.39
CA LYS A 167 12.61 -16.11 -1.00
C LYS A 167 13.18 -14.81 -1.57
N LEU A 168 13.32 -13.76 -0.75
CA LEU A 168 13.95 -12.53 -1.17
C LEU A 168 15.41 -12.79 -1.60
N GLU A 169 16.21 -13.45 -0.75
CA GLU A 169 17.62 -13.75 -1.05
C GLU A 169 17.78 -14.64 -2.30
N GLY A 170 16.84 -15.56 -2.54
CA GLY A 170 16.79 -16.34 -3.79
C GLY A 170 16.47 -15.51 -5.04
N LEU A 171 15.76 -14.38 -4.88
CA LEU A 171 15.41 -13.46 -5.96
C LEU A 171 16.44 -12.33 -6.16
N VAL A 172 17.33 -12.06 -5.17
CA VAL A 172 18.49 -11.12 -5.25
C VAL A 172 19.24 -11.17 -6.59
N PRO A 173 19.60 -12.33 -7.17
CA PRO A 173 20.31 -12.36 -8.45
C PRO A 173 19.52 -11.78 -9.63
N LYS A 174 18.18 -11.78 -9.59
CA LYS A 174 17.33 -11.20 -10.64
C LYS A 174 17.25 -9.67 -10.55
N PHE A 175 17.54 -9.08 -9.40
CA PHE A 175 17.59 -7.62 -9.22
C PHE A 175 18.71 -6.94 -10.03
N LYS A 176 19.69 -7.70 -10.53
CA LYS A 176 20.71 -7.19 -11.47
C LYS A 176 20.11 -6.59 -12.76
N SER A 177 18.88 -6.96 -13.10
CA SER A 177 18.13 -6.37 -14.20
C SER A 177 17.75 -4.90 -13.98
N GLN A 178 17.75 -4.41 -12.73
CA GLN A 178 17.29 -3.07 -12.41
C GLN A 178 18.16 -2.40 -11.32
N PRO A 179 19.04 -1.43 -11.69
CA PRO A 179 20.01 -0.84 -10.77
C PRO A 179 19.37 -0.10 -9.58
N LEU A 180 18.19 0.50 -9.79
CA LEU A 180 17.40 1.19 -8.75
C LEU A 180 17.08 0.32 -7.52
N LEU A 181 16.91 -0.99 -7.70
CA LEU A 181 16.63 -1.90 -6.59
C LEU A 181 17.90 -2.37 -5.89
N LEU A 182 19.02 -2.43 -6.62
CA LEU A 182 20.33 -2.78 -6.06
C LEU A 182 20.85 -1.66 -5.15
N GLU A 183 20.68 -0.41 -5.54
CA GLU A 183 21.05 0.75 -4.72
C GLU A 183 20.28 0.77 -3.39
N ASN A 184 19.01 0.32 -3.40
CA ASN A 184 18.12 0.32 -2.24
C ASN A 184 17.96 -1.05 -1.57
N ILE A 185 18.91 -1.97 -1.75
CA ILE A 185 18.77 -3.35 -1.26
C ILE A 185 18.72 -3.44 0.27
N GLU A 186 19.48 -2.59 0.97
CA GLU A 186 19.48 -2.54 2.44
C GLU A 186 18.14 -2.07 2.98
N PHE A 187 17.53 -1.08 2.30
CA PHE A 187 16.19 -0.60 2.61
C PHE A 187 15.14 -1.69 2.41
N LEU A 188 15.20 -2.42 1.29
CA LEU A 188 14.30 -3.54 1.02
C LEU A 188 14.45 -4.67 2.04
N ARG A 189 15.68 -4.97 2.48
CA ARG A 189 15.95 -5.93 3.57
C ARG A 189 15.36 -5.47 4.89
N HIS A 190 15.52 -4.20 5.26
CA HIS A 190 14.89 -3.67 6.46
C HIS A 190 13.36 -3.76 6.37
N LYS A 191 12.80 -3.42 5.21
CA LYS A 191 11.35 -3.45 4.96
C LYS A 191 10.77 -4.86 5.05
N ILE A 192 11.40 -5.88 4.46
CA ILE A 192 10.89 -7.26 4.57
C ILE A 192 10.95 -7.78 6.00
N ARG A 193 11.96 -7.38 6.78
CA ARG A 193 12.08 -7.76 8.21
C ARG A 193 10.95 -7.14 9.03
N LEU A 194 10.63 -5.87 8.79
CA LEU A 194 9.45 -5.22 9.39
C LEU A 194 8.16 -5.94 9.02
N MET A 195 8.02 -6.38 7.78
CA MET A 195 6.85 -7.14 7.34
C MET A 195 6.76 -8.53 7.96
N ALA A 196 7.89 -9.23 8.10
CA ALA A 196 7.97 -10.51 8.79
C ALA A 196 7.58 -10.37 10.27
N LEU A 197 8.05 -9.30 10.93
CA LEU A 197 7.64 -8.97 12.29
C LEU A 197 6.12 -8.77 12.38
N ILE A 198 5.54 -7.93 11.52
CA ILE A 198 4.11 -7.65 11.52
C ILE A 198 3.28 -8.91 11.24
N GLU A 199 3.70 -9.74 10.30
CA GLU A 199 3.02 -11.00 9.97
C GLU A 199 3.07 -12.00 11.14
N SER A 200 4.22 -12.11 11.82
CA SER A 200 4.34 -12.95 13.02
C SER A 200 3.39 -12.47 14.12
N VAL A 201 3.41 -11.17 14.41
CA VAL A 201 2.56 -10.56 15.43
C VAL A 201 1.08 -10.74 15.04
N PHE A 202 0.72 -10.56 13.77
CA PHE A 202 -0.65 -10.72 13.29
C PHE A 202 -1.18 -12.16 13.45
N ARG A 203 -0.37 -13.18 13.12
CA ARG A 203 -0.76 -14.60 13.29
C ARG A 203 -1.07 -14.95 14.75
N ARG A 204 -0.30 -14.37 15.66
CA ARG A 204 -0.35 -14.62 17.11
C ARG A 204 -1.42 -13.79 17.82
N GLN A 205 -1.66 -12.55 17.40
CA GLN A 205 -2.66 -11.66 18.00
C GLN A 205 -4.10 -12.15 17.93
N GLY A 206 -4.42 -13.02 16.98
CA GLY A 206 -5.76 -13.62 16.90
C GLY A 206 -5.95 -14.86 17.78
N SER A 207 -4.96 -15.27 18.58
CA SER A 207 -5.15 -16.27 19.64
C SER A 207 -5.86 -15.64 20.84
N SER A 208 -6.77 -16.37 21.50
CA SER A 208 -7.64 -15.83 22.56
C SER A 208 -6.93 -15.50 23.87
N ASP A 209 -5.66 -15.85 23.98
CA ASP A 209 -4.95 -15.84 25.26
C ASP A 209 -4.13 -14.56 25.40
N THR A 210 -4.31 -13.88 26.52
CA THR A 210 -3.58 -12.64 26.86
C THR A 210 -2.07 -12.91 26.97
N SER A 211 -1.68 -14.16 27.27
CA SER A 211 -0.31 -14.65 27.33
C SER A 211 0.38 -14.71 25.95
N ASP A 212 -0.37 -14.88 24.85
CA ASP A 212 0.17 -14.93 23.49
C ASP A 212 0.52 -13.53 22.93
N ARG A 213 0.18 -12.47 23.68
CA ARG A 213 0.53 -11.08 23.31
C ARG A 213 1.92 -10.66 23.76
N ASN A 214 2.53 -11.40 24.68
CA ASN A 214 3.93 -11.24 25.09
C ASN A 214 4.79 -12.16 24.25
N ILE A 215 5.58 -11.59 23.34
CA ILE A 215 6.47 -12.37 22.47
C ILE A 215 7.91 -12.19 22.95
N PRO A 216 8.63 -13.29 23.25
CA PRO A 216 10.04 -13.20 23.61
C PRO A 216 10.89 -12.85 22.40
N PHE A 217 11.98 -12.10 22.61
CA PHE A 217 12.86 -11.64 21.54
C PHE A 217 13.46 -12.82 20.76
N GLU A 218 13.73 -13.95 21.41
CA GLU A 218 14.29 -15.15 20.78
C GLU A 218 13.39 -15.70 19.66
N THR A 219 12.07 -15.65 19.86
CA THR A 219 11.14 -16.11 18.84
C THR A 219 11.07 -15.13 17.67
N LEU A 220 11.09 -13.83 17.95
CA LEU A 220 11.18 -12.80 16.91
C LEU A 220 12.50 -12.90 16.13
N ALA A 221 13.60 -13.29 16.80
CA ALA A 221 14.92 -13.46 16.19
C ALA A 221 14.90 -14.55 15.12
N GLN A 222 14.29 -15.69 15.46
CA GLN A 222 14.17 -16.84 14.57
C GLN A 222 13.33 -16.52 13.33
N GLU A 223 12.23 -15.79 13.50
CA GLU A 223 11.31 -15.47 12.41
C GLU A 223 11.83 -14.33 11.51
N THR A 224 12.50 -13.33 12.09
CA THR A 224 13.07 -12.20 11.34
C THR A 224 14.49 -12.46 10.85
N GLN A 225 15.08 -13.62 11.19
CA GLN A 225 16.46 -13.98 10.88
C GLN A 225 17.47 -12.91 11.30
N LEU A 226 17.24 -12.29 12.46
CA LEU A 226 18.08 -11.23 13.01
C LEU A 226 18.73 -11.64 14.32
N PRO A 227 19.92 -11.09 14.65
CA PRO A 227 20.48 -11.24 15.98
C PRO A 227 19.57 -10.53 16.99
N VAL A 228 19.53 -11.09 18.20
CA VAL A 228 18.67 -10.59 19.29
C VAL A 228 18.90 -9.11 19.60
N SER A 229 20.12 -8.61 19.39
CA SER A 229 20.50 -7.21 19.59
C SER A 229 19.81 -6.22 18.65
N GLU A 230 19.45 -6.64 17.43
CA GLU A 230 18.86 -5.74 16.42
C GLU A 230 17.33 -5.74 16.43
N ILE A 231 16.72 -6.68 17.17
CA ILE A 231 15.25 -6.82 17.25
C ILE A 231 14.63 -5.62 17.93
N GLU A 232 15.28 -5.09 18.96
CA GLU A 232 14.79 -3.92 19.68
C GLU A 232 14.67 -2.72 18.73
N HIS A 233 15.71 -2.45 17.93
CA HIS A 233 15.68 -1.40 16.91
C HIS A 233 14.60 -1.66 15.86
N LEU A 234 14.39 -2.92 15.43
CA LEU A 234 13.34 -3.26 14.49
C LEU A 234 11.93 -2.98 15.06
N VAL A 235 11.69 -3.34 16.32
CA VAL A 235 10.42 -3.12 17.02
C VAL A 235 10.20 -1.62 17.27
N MET A 236 11.25 -0.88 17.65
CA MET A 236 11.19 0.58 17.77
C MET A 236 10.85 1.25 16.43
N SER A 237 11.47 0.82 15.33
CA SER A 237 11.14 1.32 13.99
C SER A 237 9.67 1.05 13.65
N ALA A 238 9.17 -0.17 13.90
CA ALA A 238 7.78 -0.53 13.65
C ALA A 238 6.77 0.28 14.50
N LEU A 239 7.12 0.60 15.76
CA LEU A 239 6.35 1.49 16.63
C LEU A 239 6.36 2.94 16.10
N SER A 240 7.51 3.45 15.67
CA SER A 240 7.68 4.81 15.16
C SER A 240 6.88 5.07 13.87
N LEU A 241 6.80 4.05 13.01
CA LEU A 241 6.02 4.07 11.77
C LEU A 241 4.52 3.86 12.02
N GLY A 242 4.11 3.59 13.26
CA GLY A 242 2.71 3.38 13.62
C GLY A 242 2.12 2.07 13.10
N LEU A 243 2.96 1.12 12.67
CA LEU A 243 2.52 -0.19 12.14
C LEU A 243 2.00 -1.09 13.27
N ILE A 244 2.57 -0.91 14.47
CA ILE A 244 2.23 -1.62 15.68
C ILE A 244 2.10 -0.64 16.85
N ARG A 245 1.38 -1.04 17.89
CA ARG A 245 1.40 -0.38 19.20
C ARG A 245 1.65 -1.42 20.27
N GLY A 246 2.52 -1.11 21.22
CA GLY A 246 2.95 -2.05 22.24
C GLY A 246 3.89 -1.44 23.26
N LYS A 247 4.36 -2.28 24.18
CA LYS A 247 5.39 -1.96 25.18
C LYS A 247 6.53 -2.97 25.05
N ILE A 248 7.75 -2.48 25.21
CA ILE A 248 8.96 -3.31 25.21
C ILE A 248 9.40 -3.48 26.66
N ASP A 249 9.66 -4.72 27.06
CA ASP A 249 10.32 -5.06 28.32
C ASP A 249 11.70 -5.65 28.00
N GLU A 250 12.73 -4.83 28.20
CA GLU A 250 14.11 -5.22 27.93
C GLU A 250 14.66 -6.21 28.96
N VAL A 251 14.22 -6.11 30.23
CA VAL A 251 14.72 -6.95 31.33
C VAL A 251 14.26 -8.39 31.14
N ASP A 252 12.97 -8.56 30.83
CA ASP A 252 12.38 -9.88 30.56
C ASP A 252 12.56 -10.30 29.09
N ARG A 253 13.12 -9.43 28.23
CA ARG A 253 13.27 -9.63 26.78
C ARG A 253 11.96 -10.03 26.09
N THR A 254 10.88 -9.35 26.46
CA THR A 254 9.55 -9.57 25.88
C THR A 254 8.98 -8.29 25.27
N VAL A 255 8.19 -8.45 24.21
CA VAL A 255 7.41 -7.35 23.63
C VAL A 255 5.94 -7.65 23.81
N PHE A 256 5.23 -6.75 24.47
CA PHE A 256 3.78 -6.77 24.57
C PHE A 256 3.18 -6.00 23.40
N PHE A 257 2.43 -6.67 22.52
CA PHE A 257 1.73 -6.01 21.43
C PHE A 257 0.25 -5.77 21.78
N GLN A 258 -0.19 -4.52 21.69
CA GLN A 258 -1.56 -4.11 21.94
C GLN A 258 -2.40 -4.04 20.66
N TRP A 259 -1.78 -3.59 19.56
CA TRP A 259 -2.47 -3.35 18.29
C TRP A 259 -1.51 -3.52 17.12
N VAL A 260 -2.04 -4.03 16.00
CA VAL A 260 -1.35 -4.12 14.70
C VAL A 260 -2.24 -3.49 13.65
N GLN A 261 -1.63 -2.84 12.68
CA GLN A 261 -2.32 -2.29 11.52
C GLN A 261 -3.09 -3.39 10.77
N PRO A 262 -4.39 -3.20 10.47
CA PRO A 262 -5.14 -4.13 9.64
C PRO A 262 -4.49 -4.27 8.27
N ARG A 263 -4.36 -5.51 7.79
CA ARG A 263 -3.82 -5.82 6.46
C ARG A 263 -4.81 -6.68 5.69
N TYR A 264 -4.58 -6.76 4.38
CA TYR A 264 -5.36 -7.64 3.52
C TYR A 264 -5.14 -9.10 3.89
N LEU A 265 -6.25 -9.82 4.04
CA LEU A 265 -6.26 -11.21 4.49
C LEU A 265 -6.38 -12.13 3.29
N GLY A 266 -5.45 -13.08 3.20
CA GLY A 266 -5.59 -14.20 2.28
C GLY A 266 -6.75 -15.12 2.70
N LYS A 267 -7.28 -15.91 1.76
CA LYS A 267 -8.37 -16.87 2.04
C LYS A 267 -8.08 -17.81 3.20
N ALA A 268 -6.84 -18.29 3.33
CA ALA A 268 -6.41 -19.15 4.44
C ALA A 268 -6.46 -18.44 5.81
N GLN A 269 -6.14 -17.15 5.86
CA GLN A 269 -6.22 -16.36 7.10
C GLN A 269 -7.68 -16.11 7.49
N ILE A 270 -8.56 -15.86 6.51
CA ILE A 270 -10.01 -15.72 6.72
C ILE A 270 -10.62 -17.01 7.27
N GLU A 271 -10.20 -18.17 6.75
CA GLU A 271 -10.63 -19.48 7.26
C GLU A 271 -10.21 -19.69 8.72
N GLY A 272 -8.97 -19.30 9.07
CA GLY A 272 -8.50 -19.30 10.46
C GLY A 272 -9.34 -18.41 11.38
N MET A 273 -9.71 -17.21 10.93
CA MET A 273 -10.61 -16.31 11.68
C MET A 273 -12.01 -16.90 11.83
N SER A 274 -12.55 -17.53 10.78
CA SER A 274 -13.86 -18.20 10.82
C SER A 274 -13.88 -19.34 11.83
N SER A 275 -12.82 -20.16 11.86
CA SER A 275 -12.67 -21.23 12.85
C SER A 275 -12.64 -20.68 14.29
N ARG A 276 -11.89 -19.59 14.52
CA ARG A 276 -11.82 -18.92 15.83
C ARG A 276 -13.15 -18.30 16.25
N LEU A 277 -13.88 -17.66 15.34
CA LEU A 277 -15.22 -17.14 15.61
C LEU A 277 -16.21 -18.25 15.98
N LYS A 278 -16.12 -19.41 15.32
CA LYS A 278 -16.91 -20.60 15.69
C LYS A 278 -16.56 -21.10 17.09
N GLN A 279 -15.27 -21.18 17.43
CA GLN A 279 -14.84 -21.56 18.78
C GLN A 279 -15.32 -20.56 19.84
N TRP A 280 -15.27 -19.26 19.55
CA TRP A 280 -15.76 -18.23 20.46
C TRP A 280 -17.29 -18.28 20.63
N ALA A 281 -18.04 -18.51 19.56
CA ALA A 281 -19.48 -18.72 19.62
C ALA A 281 -19.83 -19.95 20.47
N GLN A 282 -19.06 -21.04 20.33
CA GLN A 282 -19.21 -22.23 21.15
C GLN A 282 -18.93 -21.94 22.63
N ARG A 283 -17.81 -21.29 22.97
CA ARG A 283 -17.50 -20.89 24.35
C ARG A 283 -18.58 -20.00 24.98
N THR A 284 -19.17 -19.10 24.19
CA THR A 284 -20.26 -18.23 24.66
C THR A 284 -21.56 -19.02 24.89
N GLY A 285 -21.84 -20.01 24.03
CA GLY A 285 -22.93 -20.96 24.23
C GLY A 285 -22.76 -21.83 25.47
N ASP A 286 -21.54 -22.34 25.70
CA ASP A 286 -21.20 -23.12 26.88
C ASP A 286 -21.35 -22.28 28.16
N MET A 287 -20.87 -21.02 28.14
CA MET A 287 -21.06 -20.07 29.26
C MET A 287 -22.55 -19.78 29.52
N LYS A 288 -23.35 -19.60 28.46
CA LYS A 288 -24.78 -19.39 28.60
C LYS A 288 -25.47 -20.58 29.26
N SER A 289 -25.17 -21.80 28.81
CA SER A 289 -25.78 -23.02 29.39
C SER A 289 -25.34 -23.24 30.84
N THR A 290 -24.10 -22.90 31.20
CA THR A 290 -23.67 -22.93 32.61
C THR A 290 -24.45 -21.92 33.44
N LEU A 291 -24.63 -20.69 32.97
CA LEU A 291 -25.41 -19.66 33.67
C LEU A 291 -26.88 -20.07 33.85
N GLU A 292 -27.52 -20.65 32.83
CA GLU A 292 -28.89 -21.16 32.91
C GLU A 292 -29.03 -22.29 33.94
N ASN A 293 -28.03 -23.18 34.03
CA ASN A 293 -27.98 -24.24 35.04
C ASN A 293 -27.79 -23.69 36.46
N PHE A 294 -26.99 -22.64 36.66
CA PHE A 294 -26.84 -22.01 37.96
C PHE A 294 -28.12 -21.29 38.42
N ILE A 295 -28.81 -20.60 37.52
CA ILE A 295 -30.08 -19.92 37.83
C ILE A 295 -31.17 -20.92 38.19
N THR A 296 -31.24 -22.07 37.50
CA THR A 296 -32.22 -23.12 37.80
C THR A 296 -31.92 -23.84 39.12
N LEU A 297 -30.65 -24.03 39.47
CA LEU A 297 -30.25 -24.58 40.78
C LEU A 297 -30.53 -23.63 41.95
N GLU A 298 -30.29 -22.32 41.81
CA GLU A 298 -30.68 -21.33 42.84
C GLU A 298 -32.20 -21.22 43.00
N GLY A 299 -32.97 -21.44 41.93
CA GLY A 299 -34.43 -21.53 41.98
C GLY A 299 -34.95 -22.73 42.78
N LEU A 300 -34.21 -23.85 42.77
CA LEU A 300 -34.53 -25.07 43.53
C LEU A 300 -34.11 -25.01 45.00
N VAL A 301 -33.10 -24.21 45.35
CA VAL A 301 -32.63 -24.05 46.75
C VAL A 301 -33.50 -23.07 47.56
N LYS A 302 -34.33 -22.25 46.89
CA LYS A 302 -35.25 -21.29 47.52
C LYS A 302 -36.69 -21.79 47.73
N GLN A 303 -36.99 -23.05 47.42
CA GLN A 303 -38.25 -23.72 47.77
C GLN A 303 -38.03 -24.71 48.92
#